data_AF-A0A522Q5V3-F1
#
_entry.id   AF-A0A522Q5V3-F1
#
_cell.length_a   1.000
_cell.length_b   1.000
_cell.length_c   1.000
_cell.angle_alpha   90.00
_cell.angle_beta   90.00
_cell.angle_gamma   90.00
#
_symmetry.space_group_name_H-M   'P 1'
#
loop_
_entity.id
_entity.type
_entity.pdbx_description
1 polymer ?
#
loop_
_entity_poly.entity_id
_entity_poly.type
_entity_poly.pdbx_seq_one_letter_code
_entity_poly.pdbx_strand_id
1 'polypeptide(L)'
;MLFAHTRTEPVDAAHALPGSQTYPYPLATQHVVTGRPLVGPYPAGTQVAIFGLGCFWGAEEIFWQLPGVWVTAVGYAGGYTPHPTYEQVCTGRTGHSEAVLVAFDPAAVSYDDLLARFFEAHDPTQGMRQGNDVGTQYRSAIYLTTGDQRAPAERARDAFGAVLRERGYGEVTTEIAPIDTATQFFFAEDLHQQYLAKN
;
A
#
# COMPACT_ATOMS: atom_id res chain seq x y z
N MET A 1 20.84 20.26 -6.47
CA MET A 1 19.82 19.28 -6.06
C MET A 1 19.21 19.78 -4.77
N LEU A 2 18.04 20.42 -4.83
CA LEU A 2 17.30 20.73 -3.62
C LEU A 2 16.75 19.40 -3.09
N PHE A 3 17.31 18.92 -1.99
CA PHE A 3 16.64 17.90 -1.19
C PHE A 3 15.33 18.53 -0.72
N ALA A 4 14.22 18.18 -1.38
CA ALA A 4 12.91 18.46 -0.83
C ALA A 4 12.88 17.83 0.55
N HIS A 5 12.71 18.64 1.61
CA HIS A 5 12.57 18.13 2.96
C HIS A 5 11.39 17.15 2.97
N THR A 6 11.65 15.85 3.11
CA THR A 6 10.58 14.88 3.13
C THR A 6 9.77 15.08 4.39
N ARG A 7 8.47 15.36 4.22
CA ARG A 7 7.59 15.66 5.34
C ARG A 7 7.35 14.40 6.14
N THR A 8 7.69 14.45 7.43
CA THR A 8 7.34 13.42 8.42
C THR A 8 6.09 13.78 9.21
N GLU A 9 5.55 14.97 9.00
CA GLU A 9 4.26 15.40 9.55
C GLU A 9 3.16 15.25 8.49
N PRO A 10 2.06 14.52 8.80
CA PRO A 10 0.91 14.43 7.92
C PRO A 10 0.37 15.80 7.53
N VAL A 11 -0.03 15.95 6.27
CA VAL A 11 -0.80 17.11 5.83
C VAL A 11 -2.26 16.94 6.26
N ASP A 12 -2.96 18.03 6.58
CA ASP A 12 -4.41 17.98 6.72
C ASP A 12 -5.12 18.13 5.36
N ALA A 13 -6.41 17.81 5.33
CA ALA A 13 -7.21 17.85 4.10
C ALA A 13 -7.31 19.25 3.47
N ALA A 14 -7.26 20.32 4.26
CA ALA A 14 -7.41 21.70 3.76
C ALA A 14 -6.14 22.19 3.05
N HIS A 15 -4.97 21.64 3.41
CA HIS A 15 -3.67 21.99 2.83
C HIS A 15 -3.13 20.93 1.85
N ALA A 16 -3.88 19.85 1.64
CA ALA A 16 -3.54 18.81 0.68
C ALA A 16 -3.54 19.38 -0.75
N LEU A 17 -2.73 18.79 -1.63
CA LEU A 17 -2.75 19.17 -3.05
C LEU A 17 -4.13 18.87 -3.65
N PRO A 18 -4.63 19.71 -4.58
CA PRO A 18 -5.97 19.54 -5.15
C PRO A 18 -6.11 18.32 -6.06
N GLY A 19 -4.99 17.79 -6.57
CA GLY A 19 -4.98 16.59 -7.41
C GLY A 19 -5.56 16.82 -8.79
N SER A 20 -6.14 15.77 -9.36
CA SER A 20 -6.79 15.77 -10.66
C SER A 20 -8.15 15.06 -10.61
N GLN A 21 -9.03 15.42 -11.54
CA GLN A 21 -10.35 14.77 -11.68
C GLN A 21 -10.25 13.36 -12.27
N THR A 22 -9.20 13.10 -13.04
CA THR A 22 -8.90 11.81 -13.68
C THR A 22 -7.39 11.56 -13.60
N TYR A 23 -6.95 10.34 -13.92
CA TYR A 23 -5.54 10.04 -14.07
C TYR A 23 -4.88 10.97 -15.10
N PRO A 24 -3.82 11.71 -14.73
CA PRO A 24 -3.07 12.57 -15.65
C PRO A 24 -2.04 11.79 -16.51
N TYR A 25 -2.03 10.47 -16.39
CA TYR A 25 -1.16 9.53 -17.08
C TYR A 25 -1.95 8.28 -17.53
N PRO A 26 -1.49 7.55 -18.55
CA PRO A 26 -2.09 6.27 -18.91
C PRO A 26 -1.85 5.23 -17.81
N LEU A 27 -2.87 4.43 -17.52
CA LEU A 27 -2.73 3.25 -16.66
C LEU A 27 -2.18 2.07 -17.45
N ALA A 28 -1.39 1.24 -16.77
CA ALA A 28 -0.99 -0.05 -17.30
C ALA A 28 -2.22 -0.94 -17.50
N THR A 29 -2.26 -1.66 -18.62
CA THR A 29 -3.40 -2.52 -18.96
C THR A 29 -3.20 -3.97 -18.49
N GLN A 30 -1.94 -4.41 -18.37
CA GLN A 30 -1.58 -5.77 -18.00
C GLN A 30 -0.53 -5.80 -16.90
N HIS A 31 -0.64 -6.81 -16.05
CA HIS A 31 0.36 -7.13 -15.04
C HIS A 31 1.54 -7.84 -15.69
N VAL A 32 2.77 -7.33 -15.54
CA VAL A 32 3.93 -7.84 -16.28
C VAL A 32 4.25 -9.30 -15.97
N VAL A 33 4.17 -9.69 -14.69
CA VAL A 33 4.50 -11.06 -14.27
C VAL A 33 3.45 -12.10 -14.70
N THR A 34 2.16 -11.77 -14.64
CA THR A 34 1.08 -12.74 -14.85
C THR A 34 0.42 -12.64 -16.23
N GLY A 35 0.63 -11.54 -16.96
CA GLY A 35 -0.03 -11.21 -18.23
C GLY A 35 -1.53 -10.93 -18.11
N ARG A 36 -2.08 -10.89 -16.89
CA ARG A 36 -3.51 -10.67 -16.61
C ARG A 36 -3.85 -9.17 -16.64
N PRO A 37 -5.12 -8.79 -16.86
CA PRO A 37 -5.55 -7.40 -16.70
C PRO A 37 -5.17 -6.85 -15.32
N LEU A 38 -4.47 -5.71 -15.30
CA LEU A 38 -3.99 -5.11 -14.05
C LEU A 38 -5.15 -4.52 -13.24
N VAL A 39 -5.98 -3.72 -13.91
CA VAL A 39 -7.17 -3.09 -13.33
C VAL A 39 -8.35 -4.06 -13.44
N GLY A 40 -9.20 -4.09 -12.42
CA GLY A 40 -10.40 -4.91 -12.40
C GLY A 40 -11.40 -4.62 -13.55
N PRO A 41 -12.51 -5.37 -13.62
CA PRO A 41 -12.98 -6.32 -12.62
C PRO A 41 -12.13 -7.60 -12.55
N TYR A 42 -11.90 -8.09 -11.34
CA TYR A 42 -11.23 -9.36 -11.09
C TYR A 42 -12.23 -10.54 -11.15
N PRO A 43 -11.76 -11.79 -11.28
CA PRO A 43 -12.64 -12.96 -11.29
C PRO A 43 -13.59 -13.00 -10.07
N ALA A 44 -14.79 -13.54 -10.25
CA ALA A 44 -15.75 -13.70 -9.17
C ALA A 44 -15.14 -14.50 -8.01
N GLY A 45 -15.38 -14.05 -6.77
CA GLY A 45 -14.81 -14.65 -5.56
C GLY A 45 -13.46 -14.05 -5.13
N THR A 46 -12.80 -13.26 -6.00
CA THR A 46 -11.57 -12.53 -5.64
C THR A 46 -11.85 -11.52 -4.54
N GLN A 47 -11.01 -11.49 -3.53
CA GLN A 47 -10.96 -10.44 -2.52
C GLN A 47 -9.79 -9.50 -2.76
N VAL A 48 -9.85 -8.30 -2.21
CA VAL A 48 -8.81 -7.29 -2.33
C VAL A 48 -8.27 -6.96 -0.95
N ALA A 49 -6.96 -6.88 -0.81
CA ALA A 49 -6.27 -6.32 0.35
C ALA A 49 -5.39 -5.16 -0.09
N ILE A 50 -5.23 -4.14 0.75
CA ILE A 50 -4.36 -2.99 0.45
C ILE A 50 -3.42 -2.74 1.62
N PHE A 51 -2.12 -2.72 1.33
CA PHE A 51 -1.06 -2.59 2.33
C PHE A 51 -0.06 -1.48 1.96
N GLY A 52 0.32 -0.65 2.92
CA GLY A 52 1.46 0.27 2.83
C GLY A 52 2.59 -0.24 3.70
N LEU A 53 3.77 -0.50 3.13
CA LEU A 53 4.89 -1.11 3.83
C LEU A 53 6.25 -0.53 3.39
N GLY A 54 6.27 0.78 3.11
CA GLY A 54 7.45 1.50 2.59
C GLY A 54 7.42 1.67 1.08
N CYS A 55 8.60 1.67 0.45
CA CYS A 55 8.72 1.74 -1.00
C CYS A 55 7.96 0.58 -1.65
N PHE A 56 6.98 0.91 -2.48
CA PHE A 56 6.05 -0.09 -3.02
C PHE A 56 6.70 -1.08 -4.02
N TRP A 57 7.91 -0.84 -4.52
CA TRP A 57 8.56 -1.69 -5.52
C TRP A 57 8.97 -3.05 -4.93
N GLY A 58 9.66 -3.02 -3.80
CA GLY A 58 9.99 -4.24 -3.05
C GLY A 58 8.75 -4.85 -2.40
N ALA A 59 7.82 -4.00 -1.94
CA ALA A 59 6.58 -4.44 -1.33
C ALA A 59 5.71 -5.28 -2.27
N GLU A 60 5.55 -4.83 -3.52
CA GLU A 60 4.70 -5.50 -4.49
C GLU A 60 5.21 -6.90 -4.84
N GLU A 61 6.54 -7.04 -4.96
CA GLU A 61 7.19 -8.30 -5.29
C GLU A 61 6.84 -9.43 -4.32
N ILE A 62 6.82 -9.09 -3.02
CA ILE A 62 6.52 -10.03 -1.95
C ILE A 62 5.16 -10.69 -2.15
N PHE A 63 4.17 -9.94 -2.64
CA PHE A 63 2.81 -10.44 -2.79
C PHE A 63 2.59 -11.18 -4.12
N TRP A 64 3.14 -10.74 -5.26
CA TRP A 64 2.88 -11.44 -6.53
C TRP A 64 3.51 -12.84 -6.57
N GLN A 65 4.48 -13.13 -5.69
CA GLN A 65 5.10 -14.44 -5.55
C GLN A 65 4.24 -15.44 -4.77
N LEU A 66 3.19 -14.99 -4.06
CA LEU A 66 2.35 -15.86 -3.25
C LEU A 66 1.35 -16.66 -4.10
N PRO A 67 1.34 -18.00 -3.99
CA PRO A 67 0.28 -18.80 -4.59
C PRO A 67 -1.09 -18.33 -4.10
N GLY A 68 -2.07 -18.22 -5.01
CA GLY A 68 -3.41 -17.72 -4.71
C GLY A 68 -3.59 -16.22 -4.95
N VAL A 69 -2.51 -15.45 -5.13
CA VAL A 69 -2.61 -14.05 -5.58
C VAL A 69 -2.91 -14.03 -7.09
N TRP A 70 -3.96 -13.29 -7.46
CA TRP A 70 -4.41 -13.14 -8.84
C TRP A 70 -3.56 -12.11 -9.59
N VAL A 71 -3.48 -10.89 -9.05
CA VAL A 71 -2.65 -9.77 -9.52
C VAL A 71 -2.31 -8.86 -8.35
N THR A 72 -1.20 -8.15 -8.47
CA THR A 72 -0.89 -7.00 -7.61
C THR A 72 -0.90 -5.71 -8.43
N ALA A 73 -1.06 -4.57 -7.76
CA ALA A 73 -0.82 -3.28 -8.37
C ALA A 73 -0.31 -2.30 -7.31
N VAL A 74 0.57 -1.40 -7.71
CA VAL A 74 1.02 -0.32 -6.82
C VAL A 74 0.23 0.96 -7.03
N GLY A 75 0.10 1.74 -5.98
CA GLY A 75 -0.69 2.96 -5.98
C GLY A 75 -0.53 3.81 -4.73
N TYR A 76 -1.45 4.75 -4.58
CA TYR A 76 -1.49 5.75 -3.54
C TYR A 76 -2.82 5.65 -2.78
N ALA A 77 -2.77 5.52 -1.45
CA ALA A 77 -3.96 5.31 -0.60
C ALA A 77 -3.83 6.01 0.76
N GLY A 78 -4.96 6.20 1.47
CA GLY A 78 -5.00 6.81 2.81
C GLY A 78 -4.71 8.32 2.88
N GLY A 79 -4.72 9.00 1.73
CA GLY A 79 -4.56 10.45 1.63
C GLY A 79 -5.82 11.16 1.17
N TYR A 80 -5.66 12.42 0.76
CA TYR A 80 -6.77 13.31 0.38
C TYR A 80 -6.77 13.68 -1.10
N THR A 81 -5.60 13.77 -1.72
CA THR A 81 -5.44 14.28 -3.09
C THR A 81 -5.93 13.27 -4.11
N PRO A 82 -6.99 13.56 -4.90
CA PRO A 82 -7.47 12.63 -5.91
C PRO A 82 -6.50 12.51 -7.10
N HIS A 83 -6.35 11.30 -7.62
CA HIS A 83 -5.48 10.96 -8.76
C HIS A 83 -4.08 11.63 -8.70
N PRO A 84 -3.33 11.46 -7.59
CA PRO A 84 -2.04 12.10 -7.46
C PRO A 84 -1.01 11.45 -8.40
N THR A 85 0.03 12.22 -8.76
CA THR A 85 1.24 11.67 -9.38
C THR A 85 2.24 11.23 -8.31
N TYR A 86 3.19 10.38 -8.69
CA TYR A 86 4.33 10.01 -7.84
C TYR A 86 5.05 11.25 -7.29
N GLU A 87 5.32 12.24 -8.15
CA GLU A 87 5.98 13.48 -7.77
C GLU A 87 5.19 14.26 -6.71
N GLN A 88 3.86 14.32 -6.85
CA GLN A 88 3.00 14.95 -5.86
C GLN A 88 3.05 14.21 -4.53
N VAL A 89 2.97 12.87 -4.54
CA VAL A 89 3.08 12.05 -3.33
C VAL A 89 4.41 12.25 -2.64
N CYS A 90 5.52 12.29 -3.39
CA CYS A 90 6.87 12.53 -2.86
C CYS A 90 7.02 13.87 -2.12
N THR A 91 6.16 14.87 -2.38
CA THR A 91 6.17 16.12 -1.61
C THR A 91 5.65 15.95 -0.18
N GLY A 92 4.99 14.83 0.13
CA GLY A 92 4.26 14.60 1.39
C GLY A 92 3.01 15.47 1.55
N ARG A 93 2.61 16.23 0.53
CA ARG A 93 1.44 17.13 0.57
C ARG A 93 0.14 16.48 0.09
N THR A 94 0.14 15.18 -0.18
CA THR A 94 -1.08 14.47 -0.60
C THR A 94 -1.74 13.69 0.52
N GLY A 95 -0.99 13.38 1.58
CA GLY A 95 -1.40 12.51 2.69
C GLY A 95 -1.35 11.02 2.36
N HIS A 96 -1.15 10.64 1.10
CA HIS A 96 -1.15 9.24 0.70
C HIS A 96 0.09 8.51 1.22
N SER A 97 -0.07 7.24 1.53
CA SER A 97 1.02 6.27 1.53
C SER A 97 1.17 5.67 0.14
N GLU A 98 2.39 5.27 -0.20
CA GLU A 98 2.60 4.20 -1.18
C GLU A 98 1.92 2.93 -0.66
N ALA A 99 1.20 2.25 -1.55
CA ALA A 99 0.39 1.10 -1.21
C ALA A 99 0.39 0.06 -2.32
N VAL A 100 0.26 -1.20 -1.92
CA VAL A 100 0.10 -2.36 -2.80
C VAL A 100 -1.33 -2.85 -2.66
N LEU A 101 -2.05 -2.90 -3.78
CA LEU A 101 -3.30 -3.64 -3.93
C LEU A 101 -2.96 -5.08 -4.26
N VAL A 102 -3.53 -6.02 -3.50
CA VAL A 102 -3.37 -7.46 -3.69
C VAL A 102 -4.76 -8.03 -3.95
N ALA A 103 -5.03 -8.46 -5.19
CA ALA A 103 -6.24 -9.19 -5.51
C ALA A 103 -5.94 -10.69 -5.38
N PHE A 104 -6.69 -11.41 -4.56
CA PHE A 104 -6.38 -12.79 -4.19
C PHE A 104 -7.62 -13.70 -4.15
N ASP A 105 -7.41 -15.00 -4.37
CA ASP A 105 -8.41 -16.03 -4.18
C ASP A 105 -8.40 -16.50 -2.71
N PRO A 106 -9.46 -16.20 -1.91
CA PRO A 106 -9.53 -16.58 -0.51
C PRO A 106 -9.59 -18.11 -0.29
N ALA A 107 -9.85 -18.90 -1.33
CA ALA A 107 -9.77 -20.36 -1.25
C ALA A 107 -8.34 -20.91 -1.37
N ALA A 108 -7.41 -20.10 -1.89
CA ALA A 108 -6.01 -20.47 -2.11
C ALA A 108 -5.05 -19.81 -1.12
N VAL A 109 -5.30 -18.56 -0.72
CA VAL A 109 -4.52 -17.83 0.28
C VAL A 109 -5.46 -17.02 1.18
N SER A 110 -5.28 -17.10 2.50
CA SER A 110 -6.14 -16.40 3.44
C SER A 110 -5.70 -14.95 3.65
N TYR A 111 -6.61 -14.10 4.13
CA TYR A 111 -6.24 -12.75 4.54
C TYR A 111 -5.23 -12.74 5.71
N ASP A 112 -5.32 -13.72 6.62
CA ASP A 112 -4.35 -13.88 7.71
C ASP A 112 -2.94 -14.23 7.17
N ASP A 113 -2.83 -15.02 6.09
CA ASP A 113 -1.54 -15.28 5.43
C ASP A 113 -0.95 -14.01 4.82
N LEU A 114 -1.79 -13.18 4.19
CA LEU A 114 -1.36 -11.88 3.65
C LEU A 114 -0.91 -10.92 4.76
N LEU A 115 -1.61 -10.89 5.89
CA LEU A 115 -1.24 -10.11 7.06
C LEU A 115 0.09 -10.58 7.67
N ALA A 116 0.31 -11.89 7.76
CA ALA A 116 1.58 -12.44 8.23
C ALA A 116 2.73 -11.99 7.31
N ARG A 117 2.55 -12.10 6.00
CA ARG A 117 3.53 -11.64 5.02
C ARG A 117 3.78 -10.14 5.11
N PHE A 118 2.73 -9.34 5.28
CA PHE A 118 2.82 -7.90 5.51
C PHE A 118 3.72 -7.57 6.71
N PHE A 119 3.48 -8.16 7.88
CA PHE A 119 4.26 -7.86 9.09
C PHE A 119 5.69 -8.41 9.05
N GLU A 120 5.93 -9.53 8.35
CA GLU A 120 7.28 -10.08 8.15
C GLU A 120 8.13 -9.26 7.16
N ALA A 121 7.49 -8.52 6.24
CA ALA A 121 8.12 -7.86 5.11
C ALA A 121 8.74 -6.49 5.39
N HIS A 122 8.37 -5.84 6.50
CA HIS A 122 8.81 -4.47 6.81
C HIS A 122 8.90 -4.26 8.33
N ASP A 123 9.52 -3.15 8.75
CA ASP A 123 9.49 -2.74 10.17
C ASP A 123 8.27 -1.84 10.42
N PRO A 124 7.24 -2.32 11.14
CA PRO A 124 6.01 -1.57 11.38
C PRO A 124 6.13 -0.56 12.53
N THR A 125 7.32 -0.30 13.07
CA THR A 125 7.54 0.57 14.25
C THR A 125 8.19 1.92 13.90
N GLN A 126 8.40 2.18 12.61
CA GLN A 126 9.22 3.30 12.15
C GLN A 126 8.44 4.60 11.90
N GLY A 127 7.12 4.60 12.06
CA GLY A 127 6.27 5.77 11.85
C GLY A 127 6.27 6.23 10.40
N MET A 128 6.67 7.47 10.17
CA MET A 128 6.67 8.12 8.84
C MET A 128 7.99 7.88 8.10
N ARG A 129 8.40 6.60 8.07
CA ARG A 129 9.65 6.11 7.47
C ARG A 129 9.57 4.59 7.24
N GLN A 130 10.28 4.09 6.23
CA GLN A 130 10.68 2.69 6.13
C GLN A 130 12.14 2.57 5.70
N GLY A 131 13.00 2.04 6.56
CA GLY A 131 14.44 1.94 6.33
C GLY A 131 15.07 3.30 6.01
N ASN A 132 15.59 3.43 4.80
CA ASN A 132 16.19 4.67 4.29
C ASN A 132 15.17 5.64 3.67
N ASP A 133 13.95 5.17 3.41
CA ASP A 133 12.88 5.96 2.79
C ASP A 133 12.13 6.73 3.88
N VAL A 134 12.43 8.03 3.98
CA VAL A 134 11.87 8.93 5.00
C VAL A 134 10.72 9.70 4.40
N GLY A 135 9.55 9.72 5.06
CA GLY A 135 8.38 10.47 4.60
C GLY A 135 7.05 9.80 4.97
N THR A 136 5.99 10.59 5.11
CA THR A 136 4.63 10.09 5.41
C THR A 136 4.12 9.10 4.38
N GLN A 137 4.64 9.16 3.16
CA GLN A 137 4.29 8.22 2.09
C GLN A 137 4.81 6.80 2.32
N TYR A 138 5.82 6.61 3.16
CA TYR A 138 6.43 5.30 3.42
C TYR A 138 5.94 4.63 4.71
N ARG A 139 4.89 5.18 5.32
CA ARG A 139 4.35 4.66 6.58
C ARG A 139 3.77 3.25 6.43
N SER A 140 3.80 2.50 7.53
CA SER A 140 3.08 1.23 7.66
C SER A 140 1.57 1.47 7.70
N ALA A 141 0.81 0.79 6.84
CA ALA A 141 -0.64 0.94 6.75
C ALA A 141 -1.34 -0.34 6.25
N ILE A 142 -2.56 -0.57 6.74
CA ILE A 142 -3.51 -1.58 6.25
C ILE A 142 -4.81 -0.85 5.94
N TYR A 143 -5.20 -0.83 4.67
CA TYR A 143 -6.46 -0.21 4.25
C TYR A 143 -7.53 -1.28 4.01
N LEU A 144 -8.57 -1.24 4.84
CA LEU A 144 -9.65 -2.23 4.87
C LEU A 144 -10.62 -1.95 3.73
N THR A 145 -10.76 -2.90 2.82
CA THR A 145 -11.70 -2.83 1.69
C THR A 145 -13.06 -3.43 2.04
N THR A 146 -13.14 -4.22 3.12
CA THR A 146 -14.38 -4.77 3.68
C THR A 146 -14.37 -4.68 5.21
N GLY A 147 -15.54 -4.71 5.83
CA GLY A 147 -15.66 -4.69 7.30
C GLY A 147 -15.02 -5.90 7.98
N ASP A 148 -15.06 -7.06 7.33
CA ASP A 148 -14.57 -8.33 7.88
C ASP A 148 -13.04 -8.39 8.02
N GLN A 149 -12.32 -7.49 7.33
CA GLN A 149 -10.87 -7.39 7.42
C GLN A 149 -10.39 -6.71 8.72
N ARG A 150 -11.24 -5.94 9.41
CA ARG A 150 -10.83 -5.17 10.59
C ARG A 150 -10.28 -6.05 11.71
N ALA A 151 -11.09 -7.01 12.14
CA ALA A 151 -10.77 -7.87 13.27
C ALA A 151 -9.48 -8.69 13.04
N PRO A 152 -9.26 -9.38 11.90
CA PRO A 152 -7.99 -10.04 11.63
C PRO A 152 -6.80 -9.07 11.56
N ALA A 153 -6.95 -7.89 10.93
CA ALA A 153 -5.87 -6.90 10.86
C ALA A 153 -5.44 -6.40 12.26
N GLU A 154 -6.40 -6.07 13.13
CA GLU A 154 -6.13 -5.64 14.50
C GLU A 154 -5.50 -6.76 15.33
N ARG A 155 -6.00 -8.01 15.22
CA ARG A 155 -5.40 -9.16 15.90
C ARG A 155 -3.96 -9.41 15.46
N ALA A 156 -3.68 -9.38 14.16
CA ALA A 156 -2.34 -9.58 13.62
C ALA A 156 -1.38 -8.49 14.08
N ARG A 157 -1.81 -7.21 14.05
CA ARG A 157 -1.06 -6.07 14.57
C ARG A 157 -0.69 -6.27 16.05
N ASP A 158 -1.65 -6.62 16.89
CA ASP A 158 -1.44 -6.74 18.33
C ASP A 158 -0.55 -7.93 18.67
N ALA A 159 -0.73 -9.07 17.99
CA ALA A 159 0.12 -10.24 18.16
C ALA A 159 1.56 -9.97 17.74
N PHE A 160 1.77 -9.35 16.57
CA PHE A 160 3.11 -9.03 16.09
C PHE A 160 3.77 -7.95 16.96
N GLY A 161 3.01 -6.94 17.38
CA GLY A 161 3.49 -5.90 18.30
C GLY A 161 3.98 -6.44 19.64
N ALA A 162 3.31 -7.46 20.19
CA ALA A 162 3.79 -8.14 21.40
C ALA A 162 5.17 -8.79 21.19
N VAL A 163 5.37 -9.48 20.07
CA VAL A 163 6.65 -10.11 19.71
C VAL A 163 7.75 -9.06 19.49
N LEU A 164 7.43 -7.96 18.82
CA LEU A 164 8.36 -6.86 18.58
C LEU A 164 8.82 -6.21 19.89
N ARG A 165 7.89 -5.95 20.81
CA ARG A 165 8.19 -5.40 22.14
C ARG A 165 9.11 -6.31 22.94
N GLU A 166 8.88 -7.62 22.91
CA GLU A 166 9.77 -8.60 23.57
C GLU A 166 11.19 -8.59 22.98
N ARG A 167 11.32 -8.24 21.70
CA ARG A 167 12.61 -8.11 20.99
C ARG A 167 13.24 -6.72 21.12
N GLY A 168 12.64 -5.81 21.90
CA GLY A 168 13.16 -4.48 22.16
C GLY A 168 12.89 -3.44 21.05
N TYR A 169 11.95 -3.71 20.15
CA TYR A 169 11.46 -2.73 19.18
C TYR A 169 10.49 -1.74 19.84
N GLY A 170 10.22 -0.64 19.14
CA GLY A 170 9.22 0.35 19.54
C GLY A 170 7.77 -0.13 19.38
N GLU A 171 6.83 0.75 19.72
CA GLU A 171 5.41 0.50 19.48
C GLU A 171 5.11 0.44 17.98
N VAL A 172 4.15 -0.43 17.61
CA VAL A 172 3.69 -0.54 16.22
C VAL A 172 2.95 0.73 15.81
N THR A 173 3.34 1.28 14.67
CA THR A 173 2.79 2.52 14.09
C THR A 173 1.85 2.26 12.91
N THR A 174 1.53 1.00 12.61
CA THR A 174 0.66 0.62 11.50
C THR A 174 -0.71 1.29 11.59
N GLU A 175 -1.03 2.11 10.60
CA GLU A 175 -2.36 2.67 10.41
C GLU A 175 -3.34 1.57 9.98
N ILE A 176 -4.53 1.50 10.57
CA ILE A 176 -5.61 0.61 10.12
C ILE A 176 -6.86 1.44 9.87
N ALA A 177 -7.20 1.65 8.60
CA ALA A 177 -8.29 2.54 8.20
C ALA A 177 -9.14 1.93 7.08
N PRO A 178 -10.47 2.18 7.06
CA PRO A 178 -11.31 1.75 5.94
C PRO A 178 -11.05 2.61 4.70
N ILE A 179 -11.21 2.01 3.51
CA ILE A 179 -11.11 2.72 2.23
C ILE A 179 -12.12 2.20 1.22
N ASP A 180 -12.67 3.09 0.40
CA ASP A 180 -13.38 2.71 -0.82
C ASP A 180 -12.39 2.58 -1.98
N THR A 181 -12.16 1.36 -2.45
CA THR A 181 -11.23 1.07 -3.53
C THR A 181 -11.58 1.76 -4.85
N ALA A 182 -12.86 2.10 -5.06
CA ALA A 182 -13.30 2.76 -6.29
C ALA A 182 -12.96 4.25 -6.31
N THR A 183 -12.81 4.88 -5.15
CA THR A 183 -12.68 6.34 -5.04
C THR A 183 -11.44 6.82 -4.28
N GLN A 184 -10.75 5.93 -3.56
CA GLN A 184 -9.67 6.31 -2.64
C GLN A 184 -8.38 5.50 -2.81
N PHE A 185 -8.35 4.50 -3.69
CA PHE A 185 -7.10 3.90 -4.17
C PHE A 185 -6.79 4.41 -5.57
N PHE A 186 -5.62 5.01 -5.74
CA PHE A 186 -5.18 5.56 -7.03
C PHE A 186 -4.01 4.75 -7.58
N PHE A 187 -4.17 4.11 -8.73
CA PHE A 187 -3.09 3.36 -9.38
C PHE A 187 -1.92 4.29 -9.72
N ALA A 188 -0.70 3.87 -9.39
CA ALA A 188 0.51 4.59 -9.79
C ALA A 188 0.77 4.43 -11.29
N GLU A 189 1.65 5.28 -11.81
CA GLU A 189 2.12 5.29 -13.19
C GLU A 189 2.63 3.90 -13.64
N ASP A 190 2.44 3.55 -14.92
CA ASP A 190 2.85 2.24 -15.45
C ASP A 190 4.29 1.89 -15.11
N LEU A 191 5.21 2.86 -15.17
CA LEU A 191 6.62 2.63 -14.86
C LEU A 191 6.85 2.04 -13.46
N HIS A 192 5.97 2.29 -12.49
CA HIS A 192 6.07 1.75 -11.13
C HIS A 192 5.45 0.35 -10.99
N GLN A 193 4.50 -0.01 -11.87
CA GLN A 193 3.83 -1.31 -11.84
C GLN A 193 4.83 -2.43 -12.12
N GLN A 194 4.97 -3.38 -11.20
CA GLN A 194 5.91 -4.49 -11.25
C GLN A 194 7.34 -4.04 -11.60
N TYR A 195 7.79 -2.93 -11.00
CA TYR A 195 9.07 -2.30 -11.30
C TYR A 195 10.25 -3.28 -11.26
N LEU A 196 10.31 -4.15 -10.23
CA LEU A 196 11.38 -5.15 -10.07
C LEU A 196 11.27 -6.36 -11.02
N ALA A 197 10.14 -6.54 -11.71
CA ALA A 197 10.06 -7.52 -12.80
C ALA A 197 10.54 -6.93 -14.14
N LYS A 198 10.55 -5.59 -14.26
CA LYS A 198 10.97 -4.85 -15.45
C LYS A 198 12.49 -4.57 -15.47
N ASN A 199 13.19 -4.70 -14.34
CA ASN A 199 14.59 -4.30 -14.13
C ASN A 199 15.36 -5.33 -13.29
#